data_AF-A0A3E0VFC0-F1
#
_entry.id   AF-A0A3E0VFC0-F1
#
_cell.length_a   1.000
_cell.length_b   1.000
_cell.length_c   1.000
_cell.angle_alpha   90.00
_cell.angle_beta   90.00
_cell.angle_gamma   90.00
#
_symmetry.space_group_name_H-M   'P 1'
#
loop_
_entity.id
_entity.type
_entity.pdbx_description
1 polymer ?
#
loop_
_entity_poly.entity_id
_entity_poly.type
_entity_poly.pdbx_seq_one_letter_code
_entity_poly.pdbx_strand_id
1 'polypeptide(L)'
;MLLKRRHHQLVRLRELDDLGPLLISTGDSRDRVRAIADAQATFGGAAQARIVSRRFEGRRSLYVVLRYTSSRVTIGTLDPVVSRKIAWRVRILALNNRVVTCPASIDADRHSPTYLDVWLNSPSAEL
;
A
#
# COMPACT_ATOMS: atom_id res chain seq x y z
N MET A 1 30.50 8.62 -13.06
CA MET A 1 29.95 7.65 -12.07
C MET A 1 28.46 7.46 -12.31
N LEU A 2 28.06 6.38 -13.00
CA LEU A 2 26.65 6.03 -13.15
C LEU A 2 26.15 5.51 -11.81
N LEU A 3 25.34 6.31 -11.10
CA LEU A 3 24.56 5.83 -9.96
C LEU A 3 23.69 4.66 -10.45
N LYS A 4 24.15 3.42 -10.23
CA LYS A 4 23.31 2.23 -10.37
C LYS A 4 22.07 2.49 -9.52
N ARG A 5 20.92 2.72 -10.18
CA ARG A 5 19.62 2.76 -9.52
C ARG A 5 19.49 1.42 -8.81
N ARG A 6 19.71 1.39 -7.50
CA ARG A 6 19.50 0.19 -6.70
C ARG A 6 18.01 -0.11 -6.75
N HIS A 7 17.63 -1.06 -7.59
CA HIS A 7 16.27 -1.55 -7.63
C HIS A 7 15.97 -2.16 -6.26
N HIS A 8 14.96 -1.64 -5.57
CA HIS A 8 14.50 -2.24 -4.33
C HIS A 8 13.98 -3.64 -4.60
N GLN A 9 14.41 -4.61 -3.80
CA GLN A 9 13.86 -5.96 -3.86
C GLN A 9 12.49 -5.97 -3.19
N LEU A 10 11.47 -6.43 -3.90
CA LEU A 10 10.10 -6.53 -3.37
C LEU A 10 9.99 -7.81 -2.54
N VAL A 11 9.40 -7.70 -1.35
CA VAL A 11 9.22 -8.84 -0.45
C VAL A 11 7.82 -8.83 0.15
N ARG A 12 7.22 -10.01 0.31
CA ARG A 12 6.01 -10.18 1.12
C ARG A 12 6.40 -10.41 2.56
N LEU A 13 5.58 -9.90 3.48
CA LEU A 13 5.77 -10.07 4.91
C LEU A 13 4.65 -10.99 5.41
N ARG A 14 5.00 -12.19 5.87
CA ARG A 14 4.02 -13.19 6.30
C ARG A 14 3.11 -12.65 7.40
N GLU A 15 3.65 -11.87 8.33
CA GLU A 15 2.84 -11.30 9.41
C GLU A 15 1.84 -10.25 8.93
N LEU A 16 2.04 -9.69 7.73
CA LEU A 16 1.04 -8.82 7.11
C LEU A 16 -0.05 -9.68 6.46
N ASP A 17 0.33 -10.79 5.82
CA ASP A 17 -0.62 -11.77 5.26
C ASP A 17 -1.49 -12.40 6.37
N ASP A 18 -0.90 -12.75 7.52
CA ASP A 18 -1.59 -13.36 8.67
C ASP A 18 -2.60 -12.43 9.37
N LEU A 19 -2.51 -11.11 9.16
CA LEU A 19 -3.46 -10.14 9.72
C LEU A 19 -4.78 -10.10 8.94
N GLY A 20 -4.84 -10.74 7.78
CA GLY A 20 -6.00 -10.72 6.90
C GLY A 20 -6.23 -9.36 6.22
N PRO A 21 -7.47 -9.09 5.76
CA PRO A 21 -7.81 -7.87 5.05
C PRO A 21 -7.70 -6.64 5.95
N LEU A 22 -7.02 -5.60 5.48
CA LEU A 22 -6.90 -4.33 6.18
C LEU A 22 -7.44 -3.19 5.31
N LEU A 23 -8.41 -2.45 5.81
CA LEU A 23 -8.93 -1.26 5.14
C LEU A 23 -8.08 -0.03 5.49
N ILE A 24 -7.69 0.72 4.47
CA ILE A 24 -6.91 1.95 4.60
C ILE A 24 -7.70 3.09 3.98
N SER A 25 -8.05 4.08 4.80
CA SER A 25 -8.75 5.28 4.35
C SER A 25 -7.83 6.17 3.52
N THR A 26 -8.35 6.63 2.38
CA THR A 26 -7.57 7.31 1.34
C THR A 26 -7.35 8.81 1.59
N GLY A 27 -7.99 9.38 2.62
CA GLY A 27 -7.80 10.75 3.08
C GLY A 27 -7.69 11.78 1.95
N ASP A 28 -6.57 12.50 1.90
CA ASP A 28 -6.31 13.61 0.95
C ASP A 28 -5.99 13.16 -0.48
N SER A 29 -5.85 11.86 -0.74
CA SER A 29 -5.44 11.35 -2.06
C SER A 29 -6.59 10.77 -2.87
N ARG A 30 -7.85 11.04 -2.49
CA ARG A 30 -9.05 10.45 -3.11
C ARG A 30 -9.10 10.65 -4.63
N ASP A 31 -8.79 11.84 -5.15
CA ASP A 31 -8.83 12.08 -6.60
C ASP A 31 -7.79 11.27 -7.37
N ARG A 32 -6.60 11.09 -6.78
CA ARG A 32 -5.54 10.27 -7.39
C ARG A 32 -5.86 8.77 -7.33
N VAL A 33 -6.52 8.34 -6.26
CA VAL A 33 -7.01 6.95 -6.16
C VAL A 33 -8.15 6.69 -7.11
N ARG A 34 -9.07 7.66 -7.30
CA ARG A 34 -10.10 7.58 -8.35
C ARG A 34 -9.48 7.38 -9.73
N ALA A 35 -8.45 8.14 -10.07
CA ALA A 35 -7.76 7.96 -11.36
C ALA A 35 -7.14 6.55 -11.51
N ILE A 36 -6.67 5.93 -10.42
CA ILE A 36 -6.21 4.53 -10.44
C ILE A 36 -7.41 3.58 -10.61
N ALA A 37 -8.50 3.79 -9.88
CA ALA A 37 -9.70 2.96 -9.96
C ALA A 37 -10.30 2.98 -11.38
N ASP A 38 -10.41 4.16 -11.99
CA ASP A 38 -10.88 4.33 -13.37
C ASP A 38 -9.96 3.59 -14.37
N ALA A 39 -8.65 3.69 -14.16
CA ALA A 39 -7.68 2.96 -14.98
C ALA A 39 -7.79 1.44 -14.79
N GLN A 40 -7.99 0.95 -13.57
CA GLN A 40 -8.22 -0.47 -13.29
C GLN A 40 -9.51 -0.98 -13.93
N ALA A 41 -10.59 -0.19 -13.90
CA ALA A 41 -11.84 -0.54 -14.56
C ALA A 41 -11.69 -0.62 -16.09
N THR A 42 -10.84 0.23 -16.66
CA THR A 42 -10.63 0.30 -18.12
C THR A 42 -9.67 -0.78 -18.63
N PHE A 43 -8.55 -1.00 -17.92
CA PHE A 43 -7.44 -1.83 -18.40
C PHE A 43 -7.25 -3.14 -17.61
N GLY A 44 -8.02 -3.34 -16.54
CA GLY A 44 -7.89 -4.48 -15.65
C GLY A 44 -6.59 -4.47 -14.82
N GLY A 45 -6.29 -5.60 -14.20
CA GLY A 45 -5.04 -5.81 -13.46
C GLY A 45 -5.07 -5.40 -11.99
N ALA A 46 -4.16 -5.97 -11.22
CA ALA A 46 -4.08 -5.81 -9.77
C ALA A 46 -3.18 -4.63 -9.37
N ALA A 47 -3.67 -3.82 -8.43
CA ALA A 47 -2.83 -2.82 -7.77
C ALA A 47 -1.96 -3.49 -6.69
N GLN A 48 -0.80 -2.91 -6.44
CA GLN A 48 0.10 -3.34 -5.38
C GLN A 48 0.29 -2.24 -4.37
N ALA A 49 0.12 -2.57 -3.09
CA ALA A 49 0.49 -1.68 -2.01
C ALA A 49 1.94 -1.91 -1.59
N ARG A 50 2.60 -0.84 -1.19
CA ARG A 50 3.93 -0.82 -0.60
C ARG A 50 3.86 -0.21 0.78
N ILE A 51 4.47 -0.86 1.76
CA ILE A 51 4.57 -0.33 3.10
C ILE A 51 5.90 0.39 3.24
N VAL A 52 5.85 1.69 3.52
CA VAL A 52 7.03 2.55 3.66
C VAL A 52 7.04 3.23 5.02
N SER A 53 8.20 3.28 5.66
CA SER A 53 8.35 4.05 6.90
C SER A 53 8.70 5.50 6.56
N ARG A 54 7.88 6.45 7.02
CA ARG A 54 8.13 7.89 6.85
C ARG A 54 7.98 8.61 8.19
N ARG A 55 8.71 9.71 8.36
CA ARG A 55 8.50 10.64 9.48
C ARG A 55 7.43 11.66 9.11
N PHE A 56 6.47 11.86 10.00
CA PHE A 56 5.47 12.92 9.96
C PHE A 56 5.36 13.52 11.35
N GLU A 57 5.47 14.84 11.46
CA GLU A 57 5.46 15.57 12.74
C GLU A 57 6.42 14.98 13.79
N GLY A 58 7.62 14.57 13.37
CA GLY A 58 8.63 13.98 14.24
C GLY A 58 8.40 12.51 14.63
N ARG A 59 7.21 11.95 14.38
CA ARG A 59 6.88 10.54 14.63
C ARG A 59 7.08 9.70 13.37
N ARG A 60 7.61 8.49 13.52
CA ARG A 60 7.70 7.52 12.42
C ARG A 60 6.41 6.73 12.34
N SER A 61 5.78 6.77 11.18
CA SER A 61 4.58 5.99 10.87
C SER A 61 4.82 5.16 9.61
N LEU A 62 4.06 4.07 9.50
CA LEU A 62 4.05 3.27 8.27
C LEU A 62 2.96 3.82 7.36
N TYR A 63 3.34 4.14 6.13
CA TYR A 63 2.46 4.63 5.09
C TYR A 63 2.25 3.54 4.06
N VAL A 64 1.04 3.54 3.51
CA VAL A 64 0.64 2.68 2.42
C VAL A 64 0.72 3.49 1.14
N VAL A 65 1.55 3.02 0.21
CA VAL A 65 1.68 3.60 -1.12
C VAL A 65 1.12 2.61 -2.13
N LEU A 66 0.02 2.99 -2.76
CA LEU A 66 -0.56 2.23 -3.85
C LEU A 66 0.22 2.49 -5.13
N ARG A 67 0.49 1.41 -5.86
CA ARG A 67 1.11 1.44 -7.17
C ARG A 67 0.26 0.65 -8.15
N TYR A 68 -0.07 1.30 -9.26
CA TYR A 68 -0.68 0.68 -10.42
C TYR A 68 0.08 1.17 -11.65
N THR A 69 0.59 0.24 -12.46
CA THR A 69 1.48 0.52 -13.60
C THR A 69 2.65 1.47 -13.23
N SER A 70 2.68 2.68 -13.80
CA SER A 70 3.63 3.76 -13.52
C SER A 70 3.18 4.69 -12.39
N SER A 71 1.88 4.72 -12.07
CA SER A 71 1.28 5.62 -11.09
C SER A 71 1.59 5.18 -9.65
N ARG A 72 1.86 6.16 -8.79
CA ARG A 72 2.13 5.95 -7.36
C ARG A 72 1.38 6.99 -6.54
N VAL A 73 0.62 6.52 -5.55
CA VAL A 73 -0.22 7.37 -4.69
C VAL A 73 -0.05 6.92 -3.25
N THR A 74 0.23 7.87 -2.36
CA THR A 74 0.21 7.60 -0.91
C THR A 74 -1.25 7.61 -0.47
N ILE A 75 -1.73 6.50 0.07
CA ILE A 75 -3.12 6.34 0.48
C ILE A 75 -3.34 6.94 1.87
N GLY A 76 -2.55 6.46 2.83
CA GLY A 76 -2.72 6.83 4.22
C GLY A 76 -1.72 6.14 5.12
N THR A 77 -1.93 6.27 6.42
CA THR A 77 -1.16 5.60 7.45
C THR A 77 -1.79 4.28 7.84
N LEU A 78 -0.95 3.28 8.05
CA LEU A 78 -1.38 2.02 8.64
C LEU A 78 -1.79 2.25 10.10
N ASP A 79 -2.81 1.51 10.56
CA ASP A 79 -3.28 1.59 11.95
C ASP A 79 -2.12 1.48 12.96
N PRO A 80 -2.09 2.26 14.06
CA PRO A 80 -1.00 2.24 15.03
C PRO A 80 -0.77 0.89 15.72
N VAL A 81 -1.80 0.06 15.90
CA VAL A 81 -1.69 -1.29 16.47
C VAL A 81 -0.98 -2.20 15.48
N VAL A 82 -1.40 -2.20 14.22
CA VAL A 82 -0.75 -2.97 13.16
C VAL A 82 0.68 -2.49 12.92
N SER A 83 0.86 -1.17 12.83
CA SER A 83 2.17 -0.54 12.65
C SER A 83 3.17 -1.01 13.69
N ARG A 84 2.79 -1.06 14.97
CA ARG A 84 3.68 -1.52 16.04
C ARG A 84 4.14 -2.97 15.87
N LYS A 85 3.27 -3.85 15.35
CA LYS A 85 3.60 -5.28 15.13
C LYS A 85 4.67 -5.46 14.04
N ILE A 86 4.63 -4.66 12.97
CA ILE A 86 5.48 -4.87 11.79
C ILE A 86 6.58 -3.82 11.59
N ALA A 87 6.55 -2.68 12.30
CA ALA A 87 7.44 -1.54 12.06
C ALA A 87 8.93 -1.89 12.13
N TRP A 88 9.34 -2.71 13.10
CA TRP A 88 10.74 -3.10 13.24
C TRP A 88 11.23 -3.93 12.05
N ARG A 89 10.41 -4.89 11.58
CA ARG A 89 10.74 -5.70 10.40
C ARG A 89 10.77 -4.87 9.13
N VAL A 90 9.76 -4.02 8.91
CA VAL A 90 9.74 -3.09 7.77
C VAL A 90 11.00 -2.23 7.76
N ARG A 91 11.46 -1.77 8.93
CA ARG A 91 12.70 -0.99 9.05
C ARG A 91 13.94 -1.80 8.68
N ILE A 92 14.08 -3.03 9.16
CA ILE A 92 15.22 -3.90 8.81
C ILE A 92 15.24 -4.20 7.32
N LEU A 93 14.07 -4.50 6.74
CA LEU A 93 13.95 -4.74 5.31
C LEU A 93 14.36 -3.49 4.51
N ALA A 94 13.90 -2.30 4.93
CA ALA A 94 14.28 -1.04 4.29
C ALA A 94 15.81 -0.80 4.35
N LEU A 95 16.45 -1.07 5.49
CA LEU A 95 17.92 -0.98 5.63
C LEU A 95 18.65 -1.95 4.68
N ASN A 96 18.05 -3.11 4.40
CA ASN A 96 18.53 -4.10 3.45
C ASN A 96 18.07 -3.85 2.00
N ASN A 97 17.62 -2.62 1.68
CA ASN A 97 17.15 -2.23 0.35
C ASN A 97 15.96 -3.07 -0.16
N ARG A 98 15.15 -3.59 0.77
CA ARG A 98 13.93 -4.36 0.51
C ARG A 98 12.68 -3.54 0.86
N VAL A 99 11.63 -3.69 0.06
CA VAL A 99 10.35 -3.00 0.26
C VAL A 99 9.25 -4.03 0.45
N VAL A 100 8.50 -3.89 1.54
CA VAL A 100 7.35 -4.75 1.82
C VAL A 100 6.22 -4.41 0.86
N THR A 101 5.68 -5.42 0.20
CA THR A 101 4.58 -5.32 -0.74
C THR A 101 3.46 -6.27 -0.38
N CYS A 102 2.23 -5.86 -0.63
CA CYS A 102 1.03 -6.69 -0.50
C CYS A 102 0.06 -6.44 -1.67
N PRO A 103 -0.79 -7.43 -2.02
CA PRO A 103 -1.92 -7.22 -2.89
C PRO A 103 -2.83 -6.12 -2.34
N ALA A 104 -3.33 -5.26 -3.23
CA ALA A 104 -4.26 -4.22 -2.86
C ALA A 104 -5.41 -4.13 -3.86
N SER A 105 -6.60 -3.87 -3.34
CA SER A 105 -7.80 -3.60 -4.15
C SER A 105 -8.40 -2.26 -3.71
N ILE A 106 -8.90 -1.49 -4.67
CA ILE A 106 -9.64 -0.25 -4.40
C ILE A 106 -11.12 -0.62 -4.39
N ASP A 107 -11.85 -0.13 -3.39
CA ASP A 107 -13.31 -0.19 -3.44
C ASP A 107 -13.84 0.82 -4.47
N ALA A 108 -14.28 0.32 -5.62
CA ALA A 108 -14.79 1.14 -6.71
C ALA A 108 -16.32 1.28 -6.69
N ASP A 109 -17.03 0.70 -5.71
CA ASP A 109 -18.48 0.82 -5.61
C ASP A 109 -18.88 2.19 -5.06
N ARG A 110 -19.56 3.00 -5.88
CA ARG A 110 -19.99 4.36 -5.52
C ARG A 110 -21.03 4.39 -4.40
N HIS A 111 -21.72 3.27 -4.16
CA HIS A 111 -22.71 3.15 -3.10
C HIS A 111 -22.12 2.59 -1.80
N SER A 112 -20.88 2.10 -1.84
CA SER A 112 -20.19 1.59 -0.66
C SER A 112 -19.76 2.74 0.26
N PRO A 113 -19.92 2.60 1.60
CA PRO A 113 -19.40 3.58 2.55
C PRO A 113 -17.87 3.71 2.47
N THR A 114 -17.19 2.71 1.94
CA THR A 114 -15.73 2.66 1.77
C THR A 114 -15.30 2.99 0.35
N TYR A 115 -16.16 3.63 -0.46
CA TYR A 115 -15.83 4.05 -1.81
C TYR A 115 -14.48 4.79 -1.86
N LEU A 116 -13.59 4.34 -2.74
CA LEU A 116 -12.21 4.79 -2.94
C LEU A 116 -11.25 4.54 -1.78
N ASP A 117 -11.63 3.79 -0.75
CA ASP A 117 -10.69 3.27 0.23
C ASP A 117 -10.00 1.99 -0.30
N VAL A 118 -8.85 1.67 0.29
CA VAL A 118 -7.97 0.62 -0.21
C VAL A 118 -7.94 -0.55 0.76
N TRP A 119 -8.32 -1.72 0.25
CA TRP A 119 -8.17 -3.01 0.94
C TRP A 119 -6.80 -3.60 0.66
N LEU A 120 -5.98 -3.76 1.70
CA LEU A 120 -4.77 -4.58 1.67
C LEU A 120 -5.14 -6.03 1.93
N ASN A 121 -4.49 -6.97 1.23
CA ASN A 121 -4.80 -8.40 1.32
C ASN A 121 -6.29 -8.66 1.13
N SER A 122 -6.89 -7.99 0.15
CA SER A 122 -8.32 -8.09 -0.12
C SER A 122 -8.74 -9.55 -0.29
N PRO A 123 -9.85 -10.00 0.32
CA PRO A 123 -10.35 -11.36 0.18
C PRO A 123 -10.81 -11.66 -1.26
N SER A 124 -11.02 -10.62 -2.08
CA SER A 124 -11.47 -10.72 -3.46
C SER A 124 -10.35 -11.01 -4.46
N ALA A 125 -9.09 -11.07 -4.04
CA ALA A 125 -7.95 -11.29 -4.93
C ALA A 125 -7.79 -12.76 -5.40
N GLU A 126 -8.68 -13.66 -4.99
CA GLU A 126 -8.68 -15.09 -5.34
C GLU A 126 -9.79 -15.51 -6.33
N LEU A 127 -10.48 -14.56 -6.98
CA LEU A 127 -11.48 -14.86 -8.02
C LEU A 127 -11.01 -14.43 -9.41
#